data_AF-A0A265E7K5-F1
#
_entry.id   AF-A0A265E7K5-F1
#
_cell.length_a   1.000
_cell.length_b   1.000
_cell.length_c   1.000
_cell.angle_alpha   90.00
_cell.angle_beta   90.00
_cell.angle_gamma   90.00
#
_symmetry.space_group_name_H-M   'P 1'
#
loop_
_entity.id
_entity.type
_entity.pdbx_description
1 polymer ?
#
loop_
_entity_poly.entity_id
_entity_poly.type
_entity_poly.pdbx_seq_one_letter_code
_entity_poly.pdbx_strand_id
1 'polypeptide(L)'
;MNLRQFFMHFLQENELVRANLINDRSFASIEALVDYKEAEVGGLDVRSPVAGLLTMTEVELISHLVDIGSDDHLHHVAYDVSSYPVLIDHQYILEAGDGAGVIHHDIIQNLHAILKESGILPGHPMYIHKDEPLDPEEVRQLDRIYKGPIYWLYDNLTWRTLRATLKRLNVEPDGHQKEDYLRHITSVVTHPKYLEGILLHLGFEEYTLIRENVEKGFNVYEANSRWEAAKEVGLLVKVHADYYVMHEAVRRALAEVNFRTVEERHRRSPQPAGRKRQGGDYNAYAMQLTIKDIGFRIRREIIVPAGINFFELHLVIQKAMGWQRKHDAAFRTGDTTIFETVDQLKGAEQEGRQMAASFTQIDAVFDQFNPLEYVYGDSYRVAVDLQDTANIHRAIPMIRNYEGPAPIENIGGAARLPGILEILENPKHPDYAATYEKVRATNYRERYPITAINHQIEKLFAKSHPLTEFNMDGVKV
;
A
#
# COMPACT_ATOMS: atom_id res chain seq x y z
N MET A 1 17.71 -26.68 33.96
CA MET A 1 19.15 -26.71 34.32
C MET A 1 19.52 -25.29 34.76
N ASN A 2 20.44 -25.09 35.71
CA ASN A 2 20.89 -23.73 36.05
C ASN A 2 22.09 -23.29 35.21
N LEU A 3 22.39 -21.98 35.19
CA LEU A 3 23.44 -21.40 34.36
C LEU A 3 24.84 -22.00 34.62
N ARG A 4 25.17 -22.31 35.88
CA ARG A 4 26.43 -22.97 36.21
C ARG A 4 26.51 -24.39 35.63
N GLN A 5 25.44 -25.17 35.79
CA GLN A 5 25.33 -26.53 35.23
C GLN A 5 25.40 -26.51 33.71
N PHE A 6 24.83 -25.49 33.07
CA PHE A 6 24.95 -25.27 31.63
C PHE A 6 26.40 -25.18 31.18
N PHE A 7 27.17 -24.25 31.77
CA PHE A 7 28.57 -24.08 31.42
C PHE A 7 29.41 -25.32 31.75
N MET A 8 29.19 -25.94 32.91
CA MET A 8 29.89 -27.20 33.28
C MET A 8 29.60 -28.36 32.32
N HIS A 9 28.42 -28.40 31.70
CA HIS A 9 28.02 -29.47 30.80
C HIS A 9 28.51 -29.25 29.37
N PHE A 10 28.46 -28.01 28.87
CA PHE A 10 28.69 -27.70 27.46
C PHE A 10 30.04 -27.03 27.16
N LEU A 11 30.76 -26.47 28.14
CA LEU A 11 32.12 -25.99 27.91
C LEU A 11 33.07 -27.17 27.74
N GLN A 12 33.81 -27.14 26.65
CA GLN A 12 34.80 -28.14 26.28
C GLN A 12 36.22 -27.53 26.33
N GLU A 13 37.24 -28.37 26.23
CA GLU A 13 38.66 -27.93 26.34
C GLU A 13 39.06 -26.94 25.23
N ASN A 14 38.48 -27.09 24.03
CA ASN A 14 38.64 -26.14 22.93
C ASN A 14 38.13 -24.73 23.29
N GLU A 15 37.02 -24.63 24.03
CA GLU A 15 36.46 -23.37 24.51
C GLU A 15 37.34 -22.72 25.58
N LEU A 16 38.01 -23.53 26.41
CA LEU A 16 39.03 -23.03 27.35
C LEU A 16 40.23 -22.44 26.61
N VAL A 17 40.73 -23.12 25.58
CA VAL A 17 41.82 -22.62 24.73
C VAL A 17 41.42 -21.33 24.03
N ARG A 18 40.20 -21.29 23.47
CA ARG A 18 39.66 -20.11 22.78
C ARG A 18 39.54 -18.92 23.73
N ALA A 19 38.98 -19.13 24.93
CA ALA A 19 38.87 -18.09 25.96
C ALA A 19 40.24 -17.52 26.35
N ASN A 20 41.27 -18.37 26.46
CA ASN A 20 42.65 -17.96 26.77
C ASN A 20 43.34 -17.17 25.65
N LEU A 21 42.89 -17.30 24.40
CA LEU A 21 43.43 -16.54 23.27
C LEU A 21 42.77 -15.17 23.10
N ILE A 22 41.50 -15.05 23.47
CA ILE A 22 40.67 -13.87 23.20
C ILE A 22 40.60 -12.92 24.39
N ASN A 23 40.66 -13.43 25.62
CA ASN A 23 40.57 -12.59 26.81
C ASN A 23 41.94 -12.08 27.26
N ASP A 24 41.97 -10.88 27.85
CA ASP A 24 43.16 -10.31 28.50
C ASP A 24 43.61 -11.07 29.77
N ARG A 25 43.00 -12.23 30.06
CA ARG A 25 43.27 -13.07 31.21
C ARG A 25 43.35 -14.54 30.78
N SER A 26 44.13 -15.31 31.54
CA SER A 26 44.19 -16.76 31.39
C SER A 26 43.40 -17.48 32.48
N PHE A 27 42.68 -18.53 32.10
CA PHE A 27 41.89 -19.42 32.93
C PHE A 27 42.64 -20.75 33.10
N ALA A 28 42.82 -21.18 34.35
CA ALA A 28 43.60 -22.37 34.70
C ALA A 28 42.82 -23.69 34.56
N SER A 29 41.49 -23.65 34.52
CA SER A 29 40.61 -24.81 34.32
C SER A 29 39.25 -24.39 33.75
N ILE A 30 38.45 -25.37 33.32
CA ILE A 30 37.06 -25.13 32.90
C ILE A 30 36.25 -24.55 34.06
N GLU A 31 36.43 -25.01 35.29
CA GLU A 31 35.73 -24.45 36.45
C GLU A 31 36.03 -22.96 36.66
N ALA A 32 37.28 -22.53 36.45
CA ALA A 32 37.65 -21.12 36.55
C ALA A 32 37.01 -20.29 35.42
N LEU A 33 36.85 -20.86 34.22
CA LEU A 33 36.12 -20.23 33.12
C LEU A 33 34.62 -20.16 33.41
N VAL A 34 34.03 -21.21 33.99
CA VAL A 34 32.61 -21.25 34.41
C VAL A 34 32.33 -20.14 35.42
N ASP A 35 33.17 -19.98 36.46
CA ASP A 35 33.02 -18.93 37.46
C ASP A 35 33.05 -17.53 36.82
N TYR A 36 33.94 -17.33 35.85
CA TYR A 36 34.01 -16.08 35.10
C TYR A 36 32.76 -15.85 34.26
N LYS A 37 32.27 -16.87 33.55
CA LYS A 37 31.09 -16.75 32.67
C LYS A 37 29.79 -16.55 33.45
N GLU A 38 29.64 -17.21 34.59
CA GLU A 38 28.52 -17.00 35.50
C GLU A 38 28.50 -15.54 36.01
N ALA A 39 29.65 -15.00 36.39
CA ALA A 39 29.78 -13.60 36.80
C ALA A 39 29.59 -12.60 35.64
N GLU A 40 30.08 -12.93 34.44
CA GLU A 40 29.93 -12.11 33.24
C GLU A 40 28.46 -11.96 32.87
N VAL A 41 27.72 -13.08 32.77
CA VAL A 41 26.29 -13.08 32.43
C VAL A 41 25.47 -12.35 33.50
N GLY A 42 25.74 -12.60 34.79
CA GLY A 42 25.07 -11.93 35.89
C GLY A 42 25.41 -10.44 36.03
N GLY A 43 26.51 -9.99 35.42
CA GLY A 43 26.99 -8.61 35.42
C GLY A 43 26.71 -7.84 34.13
N LEU A 44 25.97 -8.42 33.17
CA LEU A 44 25.61 -7.74 31.93
C LEU A 44 24.73 -6.51 32.22
N ASP A 45 25.23 -5.34 31.86
CA ASP A 45 24.52 -4.07 31.93
C ASP A 45 24.72 -3.25 30.63
N VAL A 46 24.14 -2.06 30.56
CA VAL A 46 24.25 -1.15 29.40
C VAL A 46 25.69 -0.73 29.07
N ARG A 47 26.65 -0.90 29.99
CA ARG A 47 28.08 -0.60 29.76
C ARG A 47 28.81 -1.76 29.11
N SER A 48 28.19 -2.94 29.07
CA SER A 48 28.75 -4.09 28.36
C SER A 48 28.85 -3.77 26.86
N PRO A 49 30.04 -3.93 26.24
CA PRO A 49 30.21 -3.66 24.81
C PRO A 49 29.43 -4.65 23.93
N VAL A 50 29.02 -5.80 24.48
CA VAL A 50 28.43 -6.90 23.70
C VAL A 50 27.16 -6.50 22.97
N ALA A 51 26.32 -5.63 23.57
CA ALA A 51 25.09 -5.16 22.93
C ALA A 51 25.37 -4.48 21.58
N GLY A 52 26.45 -3.68 21.50
CA GLY A 52 26.85 -2.98 20.27
C GLY A 52 27.62 -3.85 19.27
N LEU A 53 28.06 -5.05 19.68
CA LEU A 53 28.75 -6.00 18.81
C LEU A 53 27.77 -6.94 18.10
N LEU A 54 26.66 -7.30 18.75
CA LEU A 54 25.67 -8.22 18.21
C LEU A 54 25.19 -7.80 16.82
N THR A 55 25.18 -8.76 15.90
CA THR A 55 24.57 -8.61 14.60
C THR A 55 23.05 -8.57 14.72
N MET A 56 22.36 -8.04 13.71
CA MET A 56 20.89 -8.00 13.77
C MET A 56 20.26 -9.40 13.79
N THR A 57 20.87 -10.38 13.11
CA THR A 57 20.47 -11.79 13.16
C THR A 57 20.50 -12.35 14.58
N GLU A 58 21.53 -11.99 15.37
CA GLU A 58 21.63 -12.41 16.78
C GLU A 58 20.63 -11.69 17.68
N VAL A 59 20.40 -10.39 17.43
CA VAL A 59 19.37 -9.61 18.13
C VAL A 59 17.98 -10.21 17.89
N GLU A 60 17.67 -10.61 16.65
CA GLU A 60 16.41 -11.27 16.30
C GLU A 60 16.27 -12.64 16.95
N LEU A 61 17.35 -13.43 16.98
CA LEU A 61 17.36 -14.70 17.71
C LEU A 61 17.03 -14.49 19.19
N ILE A 62 17.70 -13.54 19.85
CA ILE A 62 17.45 -13.21 21.26
C ILE A 62 15.99 -12.76 21.46
N SER A 63 15.50 -11.87 20.61
CA SER A 63 14.12 -11.37 20.68
C SER A 63 13.09 -12.47 20.44
N HIS A 64 13.39 -13.50 19.65
CA HIS A 64 12.49 -14.61 19.39
C HIS A 64 12.46 -15.59 20.57
N LEU A 65 13.61 -15.90 21.15
CA LEU A 65 13.73 -16.92 22.20
C LEU A 65 13.31 -16.42 23.60
N VAL A 66 13.28 -15.12 23.84
CA VAL A 66 13.02 -14.55 25.19
C VAL A 66 11.66 -14.95 25.77
N ASP A 67 10.64 -15.07 24.92
CA ASP A 67 9.28 -15.45 25.34
C ASP A 67 9.02 -16.97 25.21
N ILE A 68 9.98 -17.72 24.69
CA ILE A 68 9.90 -19.18 24.57
C ILE A 68 10.45 -19.77 25.88
N GLY A 69 9.56 -20.29 26.71
CA GLY A 69 9.94 -21.10 27.87
C GLY A 69 10.36 -22.51 27.45
N SER A 70 11.41 -23.06 28.06
CA SER A 70 11.74 -24.48 27.98
C SER A 70 11.86 -25.08 29.38
N ASP A 71 11.37 -26.32 29.55
CA ASP A 71 11.36 -27.00 30.85
C ASP A 71 12.77 -27.15 31.44
N ASP A 72 13.77 -27.29 30.58
CA ASP A 72 15.18 -27.42 30.94
C ASP A 72 15.95 -26.08 30.94
N HIS A 73 15.31 -24.97 30.60
CA HIS A 73 15.92 -23.64 30.45
C HIS A 73 16.98 -23.56 29.34
N LEU A 74 16.96 -24.51 28.40
CA LEU A 74 17.83 -24.54 27.23
C LEU A 74 17.08 -24.22 25.95
N HIS A 75 17.76 -23.59 25.01
CA HIS A 75 17.30 -23.36 23.66
C HIS A 75 18.29 -23.97 22.68
N HIS A 76 17.80 -24.88 21.84
CA HIS A 76 18.60 -25.48 20.77
C HIS A 76 18.50 -24.65 19.50
N VAL A 77 19.66 -24.25 18.98
CA VAL A 77 19.81 -23.39 17.80
C VAL A 77 20.82 -24.02 16.84
N ALA A 78 20.97 -23.47 15.64
CA ALA A 78 22.07 -23.87 14.77
C ALA A 78 23.41 -23.35 15.32
N TYR A 79 24.44 -24.21 15.38
CA TYR A 79 25.79 -23.76 15.68
C TYR A 79 26.45 -23.27 14.40
N ASP A 80 26.17 -22.01 14.05
CA ASP A 80 26.61 -21.38 12.80
C ASP A 80 27.36 -20.09 13.08
N VAL A 81 28.69 -20.13 12.93
CA VAL A 81 29.59 -18.98 13.12
C VAL A 81 29.29 -17.84 12.14
N SER A 82 28.73 -18.14 10.97
CA SER A 82 28.38 -17.10 10.00
C SER A 82 27.12 -16.32 10.41
N SER A 83 26.19 -16.97 11.11
CA SER A 83 24.94 -16.37 11.56
C SER A 83 25.03 -15.77 12.96
N TYR A 84 25.80 -16.40 13.86
CA TYR A 84 25.89 -16.02 15.28
C TYR A 84 27.33 -15.84 15.78
N PRO A 85 28.16 -15.03 15.09
CA PRO A 85 29.58 -14.91 15.41
C PRO A 85 29.84 -14.40 16.83
N VAL A 86 29.09 -13.40 17.29
CA VAL A 86 29.30 -12.74 18.58
C VAL A 86 28.83 -13.64 19.72
N LEU A 87 27.65 -14.26 19.58
CA LEU A 87 27.12 -15.18 20.58
C LEU A 87 28.01 -16.42 20.74
N ILE A 88 28.64 -16.89 19.66
CA ILE A 88 29.60 -18.01 19.72
C ILE A 88 30.94 -17.54 20.28
N ASP A 89 31.50 -16.42 19.81
CA ASP A 89 32.80 -15.94 20.29
C ASP A 89 32.77 -15.51 21.77
N HIS A 90 31.63 -15.00 22.25
CA HIS A 90 31.39 -14.74 23.67
C HIS A 90 30.97 -16.00 24.46
N GLN A 91 30.91 -17.18 23.83
CA GLN A 91 30.60 -18.46 24.46
C GLN A 91 29.20 -18.49 25.11
N TYR A 92 28.26 -17.75 24.53
CA TYR A 92 26.85 -17.75 24.91
C TYR A 92 26.06 -18.85 24.20
N ILE A 93 26.41 -19.14 22.94
CA ILE A 93 26.02 -20.37 22.25
C ILE A 93 27.20 -21.34 22.33
N LEU A 94 26.95 -22.55 22.83
CA LEU A 94 27.94 -23.62 22.94
C LEU A 94 27.57 -24.79 22.02
N GLU A 95 28.56 -25.51 21.50
CA GLU A 95 28.34 -26.65 20.61
C GLU A 95 27.72 -27.84 21.37
N ALA A 96 26.63 -28.39 20.83
CA ALA A 96 25.91 -29.54 21.37
C ALA A 96 26.06 -30.82 20.50
N GLY A 97 26.92 -30.77 19.48
CA GLY A 97 27.16 -31.86 18.52
C GLY A 97 26.27 -31.78 17.27
N ASP A 98 26.68 -32.46 16.19
CA ASP A 98 25.94 -32.55 14.92
C ASP A 98 25.51 -31.20 14.31
N GLY A 99 26.31 -30.14 14.52
CA GLY A 99 26.01 -28.77 14.06
C GLY A 99 24.92 -28.05 14.87
N ALA A 100 24.47 -28.64 15.99
CA ALA A 100 23.57 -28.00 16.93
C ALA A 100 24.34 -27.17 17.96
N GLY A 101 23.78 -26.03 18.31
CA GLY A 101 24.21 -25.16 19.39
C GLY A 101 23.16 -25.13 20.49
N VAL A 102 23.58 -24.72 21.68
CA VAL A 102 22.71 -24.54 22.84
C VAL A 102 23.01 -23.22 23.52
N ILE A 103 21.95 -22.50 23.91
CA ILE A 103 22.03 -21.28 24.69
C ILE A 103 21.11 -21.37 25.91
N HIS A 104 21.58 -20.87 27.04
CA HIS A 104 20.82 -20.86 28.28
C HIS A 104 19.84 -19.69 28.32
N HIS A 105 18.64 -19.91 28.87
CA HIS A 105 17.58 -18.89 28.92
C HIS A 105 18.00 -17.63 29.70
N ASP A 106 18.74 -17.76 30.80
CA ASP A 106 19.24 -16.58 31.55
C ASP A 106 20.16 -15.68 30.71
N ILE A 107 20.92 -16.25 29.77
CA ILE A 107 21.76 -15.46 28.86
C ILE A 107 20.86 -14.65 27.93
N ILE A 108 19.83 -15.28 27.37
CA ILE A 108 18.83 -14.60 26.52
C ILE A 108 18.14 -13.46 27.28
N GLN A 109 17.69 -13.69 28.52
CA GLN A 109 17.02 -12.68 29.33
C GLN A 109 17.92 -11.47 29.61
N ASN A 110 19.18 -11.71 30.01
CA ASN A 110 20.13 -10.63 30.29
C ASN A 110 20.51 -9.86 29.01
N LEU A 111 20.79 -10.56 27.90
CA LEU A 111 21.08 -9.92 26.62
C LEU A 111 19.88 -9.11 26.10
N HIS A 112 18.67 -9.65 26.22
CA HIS A 112 17.45 -8.95 25.83
C HIS A 112 17.23 -7.68 26.67
N ALA A 113 17.51 -7.73 27.98
CA ALA A 113 17.41 -6.57 28.86
C ALA A 113 18.38 -5.45 28.44
N ILE A 114 19.66 -5.77 28.20
CA ILE A 114 20.64 -4.76 27.76
C ILE A 114 20.34 -4.23 26.35
N LEU A 115 19.79 -5.06 25.46
CA LEU A 115 19.38 -4.64 24.12
C LEU A 115 18.21 -3.64 24.17
N LYS A 116 17.28 -3.80 25.12
CA LYS A 116 16.22 -2.82 25.38
C LYS A 116 16.77 -1.53 26.00
N GLU A 117 17.68 -1.65 26.97
CA GLU A 117 18.26 -0.48 27.65
C GLU A 117 19.15 0.35 26.71
N SER A 118 19.90 -0.30 25.82
CA SER A 118 20.71 0.33 24.78
C SER A 118 19.88 0.94 23.62
N GLY A 119 18.59 0.62 23.54
CA GLY A 119 17.71 1.09 22.47
C GLY A 119 17.91 0.36 21.13
N ILE A 120 18.52 -0.82 21.12
CA ILE A 120 18.60 -1.68 19.93
C ILE A 120 17.26 -2.41 19.74
N LEU A 121 16.72 -2.96 20.83
CA LEU A 121 15.36 -3.50 20.89
C LEU A 121 14.38 -2.44 21.34
N PRO A 122 13.12 -2.51 20.86
CA PRO A 122 12.11 -1.55 21.27
C PRO A 122 11.68 -1.85 22.70
N GLY A 123 11.59 -0.82 23.54
CA GLY A 123 11.06 -0.93 24.90
C GLY A 123 9.54 -1.15 24.95
N HIS A 124 8.85 -0.89 23.83
CA HIS A 124 7.39 -1.01 23.68
C HIS A 124 7.06 -1.63 22.32
N PRO A 125 5.90 -2.29 22.15
CA PRO A 125 5.47 -2.75 20.84
C PRO A 125 5.46 -1.61 19.82
N MET A 126 6.02 -1.87 18.63
CA MET A 126 6.09 -0.87 17.55
C MET A 126 4.80 -0.82 16.71
N TYR A 127 3.80 -1.61 17.09
CA TYR A 127 2.47 -1.68 16.50
C TYR A 127 1.42 -1.89 17.60
N ILE A 128 0.27 -1.22 17.47
CA ILE A 128 -0.86 -1.32 18.39
C ILE A 128 -1.96 -2.16 17.74
N HIS A 129 -2.16 -3.37 18.26
CA HIS A 129 -3.23 -4.30 17.85
C HIS A 129 -4.55 -3.97 18.53
N LYS A 130 -5.05 -2.74 18.34
CA LYS A 130 -6.37 -2.29 18.81
C LYS A 130 -7.19 -1.90 17.59
N ASP A 131 -8.44 -2.35 17.54
CA ASP A 131 -9.38 -2.01 16.46
C ASP A 131 -10.25 -0.79 16.82
N GLU A 132 -10.25 -0.39 18.10
CA GLU A 132 -10.95 0.78 18.61
C GLU A 132 -10.11 2.06 18.43
N PRO A 133 -10.73 3.23 18.20
CA PRO A 133 -10.02 4.49 18.12
C PRO A 133 -9.18 4.76 19.38
N LEU A 134 -7.96 5.25 19.17
CA LEU A 134 -7.08 5.65 20.27
C LEU A 134 -7.61 6.92 20.93
N ASP A 135 -7.60 6.95 22.27
CA ASP A 135 -7.88 8.18 23.01
C ASP A 135 -6.70 9.18 22.90
N PRO A 136 -6.88 10.46 23.28
CA PRO A 136 -5.82 11.46 23.15
C PRO A 136 -4.52 11.16 23.92
N GLU A 137 -4.57 10.38 25.01
CA GLU A 137 -3.38 9.95 25.75
C GLU A 137 -2.68 8.80 25.03
N GLU A 138 -3.43 7.83 24.51
CA GLU A 138 -2.90 6.75 23.67
C GLU A 138 -2.23 7.30 22.39
N VAL A 139 -2.81 8.33 21.77
CA VAL A 139 -2.19 9.03 20.63
C VAL A 139 -0.88 9.71 21.04
N ARG A 140 -0.79 10.30 22.23
CA ARG A 140 0.46 10.88 22.74
C ARG A 140 1.55 9.82 22.91
N GLN A 141 1.18 8.60 23.29
CA GLN A 141 2.12 7.49 23.48
C GLN A 141 2.71 6.95 22.16
N LEU A 142 2.18 7.34 20.99
CA LEU A 142 2.78 7.04 19.70
C LEU A 142 4.20 7.62 19.56
N ASP A 143 4.57 8.59 20.39
CA ASP A 143 5.94 9.10 20.45
C ASP A 143 6.98 8.05 20.83
N ARG A 144 6.60 7.05 21.61
CA ARG A 144 7.44 5.89 21.94
C ARG A 144 7.73 5.03 20.70
N ILE A 145 6.81 5.01 19.74
CA ILE A 145 6.95 4.25 18.49
C ILE A 145 7.80 5.03 17.49
N TYR A 146 7.47 6.30 17.21
CA TYR A 146 8.22 7.03 16.19
C TYR A 146 9.60 7.54 16.64
N LYS A 147 9.89 7.55 17.95
CA LYS A 147 11.25 7.77 18.52
C LYS A 147 11.98 6.46 18.84
N GLY A 148 11.30 5.32 18.69
CA GLY A 148 11.87 4.02 18.96
C GLY A 148 12.91 3.61 17.91
N PRO A 149 13.38 2.35 17.94
CA PRO A 149 14.33 1.86 16.96
C PRO A 149 13.68 1.74 15.57
N ILE A 150 14.22 2.45 14.57
CA ILE A 150 13.62 2.49 13.22
C ILE A 150 13.50 1.11 12.58
N TYR A 151 14.48 0.22 12.79
CA TYR A 151 14.46 -1.14 12.27
C TYR A 151 13.16 -1.87 12.60
N TRP A 152 12.79 -1.82 13.88
CA TRP A 152 11.61 -2.48 14.44
C TRP A 152 10.29 -1.80 14.05
N LEU A 153 10.32 -0.52 13.69
CA LEU A 153 9.15 0.13 13.09
C LEU A 153 8.82 -0.47 11.72
N TYR A 154 9.84 -0.65 10.86
CA TYR A 154 9.66 -1.22 9.52
C TYR A 154 9.49 -2.73 9.55
N ASP A 155 9.96 -3.41 10.60
CA ASP A 155 9.75 -4.86 10.78
C ASP A 155 8.25 -5.24 10.86
N ASN A 156 7.40 -4.31 11.30
CA ASN A 156 5.94 -4.46 11.26
C ASN A 156 5.39 -4.64 9.82
N LEU A 157 6.15 -4.24 8.81
CA LEU A 157 5.74 -4.38 7.42
C LEU A 157 6.00 -5.81 6.94
N THR A 158 5.05 -6.32 6.15
CA THR A 158 5.24 -7.62 5.51
C THR A 158 6.38 -7.55 4.50
N TRP A 159 7.04 -8.69 4.28
CA TRP A 159 7.99 -8.88 3.18
C TRP A 159 7.48 -8.34 1.83
N ARG A 160 6.20 -8.59 1.52
CA ARG A 160 5.57 -8.14 0.27
C ARG A 160 5.53 -6.62 0.19
N THR A 161 5.21 -5.96 1.30
CA THR A 161 5.17 -4.50 1.40
C THR A 161 6.57 -3.90 1.23
N LEU A 162 7.55 -4.41 1.98
CA LEU A 162 8.95 -3.95 1.89
C LEU A 162 9.49 -4.09 0.46
N ARG A 163 9.23 -5.22 -0.19
CA ARG A 163 9.62 -5.46 -1.58
C ARG A 163 8.93 -4.50 -2.56
N ALA A 164 7.64 -4.25 -2.38
CA ALA A 164 6.90 -3.32 -3.23
C ALA A 164 7.43 -1.89 -3.08
N THR A 165 7.72 -1.46 -1.85
CA THR A 165 8.29 -0.15 -1.55
C THR A 165 9.67 0.01 -2.19
N LEU A 166 10.62 -0.89 -1.92
CA LEU A 166 11.97 -0.79 -2.52
C LEU A 166 11.95 -0.85 -4.05
N LYS A 167 11.10 -1.71 -4.63
CA LYS A 167 10.90 -1.76 -6.09
C LYS A 167 10.40 -0.42 -6.65
N ARG A 168 9.46 0.23 -5.97
CA ARG A 168 8.95 1.56 -6.36
C ARG A 168 10.05 2.61 -6.32
N LEU A 169 10.93 2.52 -5.32
CA LEU A 169 12.09 3.40 -5.17
C LEU A 169 13.26 3.07 -6.10
N ASN A 170 13.13 2.03 -6.94
CA ASN A 170 14.19 1.50 -7.79
C ASN A 170 15.46 1.13 -7.00
N VAL A 171 15.27 0.51 -5.84
CA VAL A 171 16.34 0.01 -4.96
C VAL A 171 16.31 -1.52 -4.99
N GLU A 172 17.43 -2.13 -5.36
CA GLU A 172 17.62 -3.57 -5.31
C GLU A 172 18.36 -3.96 -4.02
N PRO A 173 17.80 -4.85 -3.18
CA PRO A 173 18.50 -5.35 -2.00
C PRO A 173 19.61 -6.34 -2.39
N ASP A 174 20.67 -6.37 -1.59
CA ASP A 174 21.81 -7.31 -1.75
C ASP A 174 21.47 -8.80 -1.49
N GLY A 175 20.21 -9.12 -1.18
CA GLY A 175 19.79 -10.47 -0.80
C GLY A 175 18.28 -10.72 -0.89
N HIS A 176 17.86 -11.85 -0.34
CA HIS A 176 16.48 -12.37 -0.46
C HIS A 176 15.82 -12.66 0.89
N GLN A 177 16.43 -12.24 2.00
CA GLN A 177 15.87 -12.40 3.34
C GLN A 177 15.28 -11.07 3.84
N LYS A 178 14.31 -11.12 4.77
CA LYS A 178 13.55 -9.94 5.22
C LYS A 178 14.48 -8.85 5.77
N GLU A 179 15.54 -9.27 6.44
CA GLU A 179 16.55 -8.44 7.07
C GLU A 179 17.30 -7.59 6.02
N ASP A 180 17.56 -8.14 4.83
CA ASP A 180 18.17 -7.40 3.72
C ASP A 180 17.27 -6.21 3.33
N TYR A 181 15.96 -6.43 3.26
CA TYR A 181 15.00 -5.40 2.86
C TYR A 181 14.84 -4.33 3.95
N LEU A 182 14.85 -4.74 5.22
CA LEU A 182 14.82 -3.83 6.37
C LEU A 182 16.05 -2.94 6.40
N ARG A 183 17.24 -3.50 6.18
CA ARG A 183 18.50 -2.73 6.09
C ARG A 183 18.44 -1.69 4.98
N HIS A 184 17.97 -2.08 3.78
CA HIS A 184 17.90 -1.16 2.65
C HIS A 184 16.85 -0.06 2.84
N ILE A 185 15.63 -0.39 3.30
CA ILE A 185 14.58 0.63 3.46
C ILE A 185 14.98 1.65 4.52
N THR A 186 15.50 1.21 5.66
CA THR A 186 15.93 2.11 6.74
C THR A 186 17.07 3.02 6.31
N SER A 187 18.02 2.52 5.52
CA SER A 187 19.09 3.33 4.92
C SER A 187 18.56 4.38 3.93
N VAL A 188 17.66 3.97 3.05
CA VAL A 188 17.10 4.84 1.99
C VAL A 188 16.24 5.97 2.57
N VAL A 189 15.38 5.65 3.54
CA VAL A 189 14.44 6.63 4.13
C VAL A 189 15.10 7.55 5.15
N THR A 190 16.35 7.28 5.57
CA THR A 190 17.09 8.13 6.54
C THR A 190 18.20 8.95 5.91
N HIS A 191 18.36 8.93 4.59
CA HIS A 191 19.45 9.61 3.92
C HIS A 191 18.91 10.73 2.98
N PRO A 192 19.25 12.02 3.22
CA PRO A 192 18.67 13.18 2.53
C PRO A 192 18.68 13.10 1.00
N LYS A 193 19.79 12.61 0.42
CA LYS A 193 19.93 12.46 -1.04
C LYS A 193 18.91 11.50 -1.67
N TYR A 194 18.58 10.40 -1.01
CA TYR A 194 17.57 9.47 -1.51
C TYR A 194 16.16 10.03 -1.29
N LEU A 195 15.95 10.71 -0.15
CA LEU A 195 14.69 11.39 0.17
C LEU A 195 14.26 12.40 -0.88
N GLU A 196 15.19 13.13 -1.53
CA GLU A 196 14.86 13.99 -2.68
C GLU A 196 14.15 13.22 -3.82
N GLY A 197 14.61 12.00 -4.12
CA GLY A 197 14.01 11.13 -5.12
C GLY A 197 12.69 10.53 -4.63
N ILE A 198 12.60 10.16 -3.35
CA ILE A 198 11.37 9.65 -2.74
C ILE A 198 10.25 10.69 -2.83
N LEU A 199 10.54 11.96 -2.52
CA LEU A 199 9.56 13.05 -2.56
C LEU A 199 8.99 13.33 -3.98
N LEU A 200 9.66 12.88 -5.04
CA LEU A 200 9.15 12.98 -6.42
C LEU A 200 8.10 11.93 -6.75
N HIS A 201 7.96 10.89 -5.92
CA HIS A 201 6.90 9.88 -6.06
C HIS A 201 5.58 10.34 -5.43
N LEU A 202 5.60 11.42 -4.64
CA LEU A 202 4.41 12.02 -4.04
C LEU A 202 3.78 12.99 -5.03
N GLY A 203 2.44 13.09 -5.01
CA GLY A 203 1.75 14.20 -5.68
C GLY A 203 2.12 15.55 -5.07
N PHE A 204 1.99 16.65 -5.81
CA PHE A 204 2.40 17.99 -5.35
C PHE A 204 1.72 18.42 -4.03
N GLU A 205 0.45 18.07 -3.85
CA GLU A 205 -0.33 18.39 -2.64
C GLU A 205 0.20 17.61 -1.42
N GLU A 206 0.32 16.29 -1.53
CA GLU A 206 0.87 15.43 -0.48
C GLU A 206 2.33 15.80 -0.15
N TYR A 207 3.15 16.07 -1.16
CA TYR A 207 4.50 16.62 -1.00
C TYR A 207 4.50 17.91 -0.17
N THR A 208 3.60 18.86 -0.48
CA THR A 208 3.51 20.14 0.22
C THR A 208 3.14 19.93 1.68
N LEU A 209 2.18 19.04 1.96
CA LEU A 209 1.79 18.70 3.32
C LEU A 209 2.91 17.99 4.09
N ILE A 210 3.62 17.05 3.47
CA ILE A 210 4.78 16.39 4.07
C ILE A 210 5.87 17.42 4.41
N ARG A 211 6.18 18.35 3.51
CA ARG A 211 7.14 19.44 3.77
C ARG A 211 6.71 20.27 4.99
N GLU A 212 5.45 20.73 5.01
CA GLU A 212 4.94 21.52 6.14
C GLU A 212 4.96 20.74 7.46
N ASN A 213 4.64 19.45 7.43
CA ASN A 213 4.67 18.59 8.60
C ASN A 213 6.09 18.38 9.11
N VAL A 214 7.07 18.21 8.21
CA VAL A 214 8.49 18.15 8.56
C VAL A 214 8.94 19.46 9.23
N GLU A 215 8.57 20.62 8.68
CA GLU A 215 8.86 21.95 9.24
C GLU A 215 8.24 22.13 10.63
N LYS A 216 7.02 21.62 10.85
CA LYS A 216 6.31 21.68 12.14
C LYS A 216 6.75 20.60 13.14
N GLY A 217 7.63 19.68 12.76
CA GLY A 217 8.06 18.58 13.64
C GLY A 217 6.99 17.50 13.86
N PHE A 218 6.10 17.29 12.89
CA PHE A 218 4.96 16.39 13.01
C PHE A 218 5.30 14.96 12.59
N ASN A 219 4.97 13.99 13.45
CA ASN A 219 5.35 12.58 13.29
C ASN A 219 4.15 11.62 13.27
N VAL A 220 2.93 12.06 13.55
CA VAL A 220 1.74 11.21 13.67
C VAL A 220 0.70 11.64 12.65
N TYR A 221 0.11 10.71 11.91
CA TYR A 221 -0.77 11.01 10.77
C TYR A 221 -2.02 10.14 10.86
N GLU A 222 -3.20 10.72 10.68
CA GLU A 222 -4.45 9.93 10.60
C GLU A 222 -4.44 9.07 9.33
N ALA A 223 -4.74 7.77 9.47
CA ALA A 223 -4.70 6.81 8.39
C ALA A 223 -5.88 7.01 7.43
N ASN A 224 -5.65 7.80 6.38
CA ASN A 224 -6.59 8.03 5.31
C ASN A 224 -5.88 8.06 3.95
N SER A 225 -6.66 8.06 2.87
CA SER A 225 -6.16 7.90 1.50
C SER A 225 -5.17 8.98 1.05
N ARG A 226 -5.14 10.15 1.73
CA ARG A 226 -4.24 11.25 1.35
C ARG A 226 -2.75 10.93 1.55
N TRP A 227 -2.46 9.94 2.39
CA TRP A 227 -1.10 9.54 2.77
C TRP A 227 -0.65 8.26 2.07
N GLU A 228 -1.42 7.78 1.09
CA GLU A 228 -1.16 6.49 0.45
C GLU A 228 0.18 6.48 -0.29
N ALA A 229 0.53 7.52 -1.04
CA ALA A 229 1.80 7.53 -1.74
C ALA A 229 2.97 7.62 -0.74
N ALA A 230 2.88 8.48 0.28
CA ALA A 230 3.87 8.59 1.35
C ALA A 230 4.04 7.26 2.12
N LYS A 231 2.96 6.49 2.32
CA LYS A 231 3.00 5.13 2.89
C LYS A 231 3.66 4.14 1.92
N GLU A 232 3.27 4.14 0.65
CA GLU A 232 3.79 3.21 -0.36
C GLU A 232 5.30 3.36 -0.60
N VAL A 233 5.82 4.58 -0.45
CA VAL A 233 7.25 4.88 -0.57
C VAL A 233 8.00 4.80 0.77
N GLY A 234 7.31 4.39 1.84
CA GLY A 234 7.90 4.12 3.14
C GLY A 234 8.23 5.35 3.99
N LEU A 235 7.75 6.55 3.66
CA LEU A 235 7.88 7.71 4.56
C LEU A 235 6.97 7.59 5.79
N LEU A 236 5.83 6.92 5.63
CA LEU A 236 4.84 6.70 6.68
C LEU A 236 4.62 5.19 6.89
N VAL A 237 4.60 4.77 8.16
CA VAL A 237 4.41 3.37 8.55
C VAL A 237 3.13 3.24 9.37
N LYS A 238 2.30 2.23 9.05
CA LYS A 238 1.08 1.94 9.80
C LYS A 238 1.40 1.27 11.13
N VAL A 239 0.94 1.90 12.20
CA VAL A 239 1.16 1.45 13.59
C VAL A 239 -0.15 1.20 14.34
N HIS A 240 -1.28 1.64 13.77
CA HIS A 240 -2.63 1.43 14.28
C HIS A 240 -3.62 1.43 13.11
N ALA A 241 -4.85 0.94 13.31
CA ALA A 241 -5.91 1.00 12.30
C ALA A 241 -6.09 2.41 11.69
N ASP A 242 -6.07 3.41 12.57
CA ASP A 242 -6.34 4.83 12.29
C ASP A 242 -5.10 5.73 12.24
N TYR A 243 -3.89 5.20 12.43
CA TYR A 243 -2.68 6.04 12.48
C TYR A 243 -1.50 5.47 11.69
N TYR A 244 -0.87 6.36 10.93
CA TYR A 244 0.50 6.22 10.44
C TYR A 244 1.45 7.06 11.29
N VAL A 245 2.72 6.68 11.30
CA VAL A 245 3.79 7.52 11.86
C VAL A 245 4.91 7.71 10.85
N MET A 246 5.50 8.90 10.87
CA MET A 246 6.81 9.16 10.27
C MET A 246 7.85 8.97 11.37
N HIS A 247 8.84 8.12 11.15
CA HIS A 247 9.92 7.95 12.12
C HIS A 247 10.70 9.25 12.34
N GLU A 248 11.20 9.50 13.55
CA GLU A 248 11.92 10.74 13.88
C GLU A 248 13.18 10.92 13.02
N ALA A 249 13.95 9.85 12.80
CA ALA A 249 15.13 9.89 11.93
C ALA A 249 14.79 10.24 10.47
N VAL A 250 13.65 9.74 9.94
CA VAL A 250 13.16 10.07 8.59
C VAL A 250 12.80 11.55 8.52
N ARG A 251 12.06 12.06 9.52
CA ARG A 251 11.70 13.48 9.60
C ARG A 251 12.95 14.38 9.69
N ARG A 252 13.94 14.01 10.51
CA ARG A 252 15.21 14.75 10.64
C ARG A 252 15.97 14.77 9.33
N ALA A 253 16.08 13.63 8.65
CA ALA A 253 16.71 13.55 7.34
C ALA A 253 15.93 14.35 6.27
N LEU A 254 14.60 14.35 6.31
CA LEU A 254 13.77 15.20 5.44
C LEU A 254 13.99 16.70 5.71
N ALA A 255 14.25 17.10 6.95
CA ALA A 255 14.53 18.50 7.29
C ALA A 255 15.85 19.01 6.68
N GLU A 256 16.76 18.09 6.31
CA GLU A 256 18.02 18.40 5.62
C GLU A 256 17.87 18.43 4.08
N VAL A 257 16.72 18.00 3.55
CA VAL A 257 16.46 17.98 2.10
C VAL A 257 16.30 19.39 1.54
N ASN A 258 16.89 19.64 0.38
CA ASN A 258 16.64 20.87 -0.36
C ASN A 258 15.28 20.81 -1.09
N PHE A 259 14.21 21.17 -0.38
CA PHE A 259 12.85 21.21 -0.92
C PHE A 259 12.72 22.10 -2.17
N ARG A 260 13.55 23.13 -2.34
CA ARG A 260 13.50 23.97 -3.56
C ARG A 260 13.84 23.17 -4.80
N THR A 261 14.86 22.31 -4.74
CA THR A 261 15.26 21.45 -5.85
C THR A 261 14.15 20.46 -6.22
N VAL A 262 13.50 19.89 -5.22
CA VAL A 262 12.37 18.96 -5.40
C VAL A 262 11.16 19.68 -6.00
N GLU A 263 10.86 20.89 -5.51
CA GLU A 263 9.78 21.74 -6.01
C GLU A 263 10.02 22.20 -7.46
N GLU A 264 11.25 22.56 -7.83
CA GLU A 264 11.59 22.88 -9.21
C GLU A 264 11.40 21.68 -10.13
N ARG A 265 11.72 20.47 -9.67
CA ARG A 265 11.48 19.23 -10.44
C ARG A 265 9.99 18.93 -10.57
N HIS A 266 9.20 19.14 -9.51
CA HIS A 266 7.74 19.10 -9.57
C HIS A 266 7.15 20.10 -10.59
N ARG A 267 7.72 21.32 -10.69
CA ARG A 267 7.31 22.34 -11.67
C ARG A 267 7.81 22.07 -13.10
N ARG A 268 8.94 21.37 -13.27
CA ARG A 268 9.55 21.04 -14.58
C ARG A 268 9.02 19.74 -15.19
N SER A 269 8.47 18.84 -14.37
CA SER A 269 7.52 17.83 -14.87
C SER A 269 6.40 18.58 -15.59
N PRO A 270 6.00 18.20 -16.82
CA PRO A 270 5.03 18.97 -17.60
C PRO A 270 3.69 19.01 -16.86
N GLN A 271 3.46 20.09 -16.11
CA GLN A 271 2.14 20.47 -15.63
C GLN A 271 1.40 21.13 -16.79
N PRO A 272 0.20 20.64 -17.16
CA PRO A 272 -0.63 21.31 -18.15
C PRO A 272 -1.01 22.69 -17.63
N ALA A 273 -0.79 23.72 -18.44
CA ALA A 273 -1.34 25.03 -18.22
C ALA A 273 -2.86 24.98 -18.44
N GLY A 274 -3.64 24.87 -17.36
CA GLY A 274 -5.09 24.90 -17.46
C GLY A 274 -5.82 24.72 -16.13
N ARG A 275 -6.27 25.85 -15.55
CA ARG A 275 -7.16 26.01 -14.38
C ARG A 275 -6.56 25.79 -12.99
N LYS A 276 -6.62 26.86 -12.18
CA LYS A 276 -6.47 26.84 -10.72
C LYS A 276 -7.46 25.82 -10.14
N ARG A 277 -6.96 24.71 -9.60
CA ARG A 277 -7.70 23.85 -8.66
C ARG A 277 -8.07 24.70 -7.44
N GLN A 278 -9.37 24.94 -7.21
CA GLN A 278 -9.83 25.43 -5.91
C GLN A 278 -9.74 24.26 -4.93
N GLY A 279 -8.95 24.43 -3.88
CA GLY A 279 -8.70 23.41 -2.88
C GLY A 279 -9.94 23.04 -2.07
N GLY A 280 -10.27 21.76 -2.12
CA GLY A 280 -11.09 21.03 -1.17
C GLY A 280 -10.63 19.57 -1.20
N ASP A 281 -10.44 18.94 -0.04
CA ASP A 281 -10.20 17.50 0.06
C ASP A 281 -11.36 16.79 -0.63
N TYR A 282 -11.13 16.10 -1.75
CA TYR A 282 -12.16 15.27 -2.40
C TYR A 282 -11.58 13.88 -2.65
N ASN A 283 -12.40 12.85 -2.54
CA ASN A 283 -12.02 11.47 -2.84
C ASN A 283 -12.91 10.84 -3.92
N ALA A 284 -13.70 11.66 -4.61
CA ALA A 284 -14.59 11.26 -5.68
C ALA A 284 -14.88 12.39 -6.67
N TYR A 285 -15.32 12.01 -7.86
CA TYR A 285 -15.76 12.90 -8.91
C TYR A 285 -17.26 12.73 -9.14
N ALA A 286 -17.98 13.86 -9.18
CA ALA A 286 -19.35 13.93 -9.64
C ALA A 286 -19.35 14.19 -11.15
N MET A 287 -19.84 13.23 -11.93
CA MET A 287 -19.85 13.30 -13.38
C MET A 287 -21.28 13.24 -13.92
N GLN A 288 -21.53 13.99 -14.99
CA GLN A 288 -22.75 13.89 -15.76
C GLN A 288 -22.47 13.15 -17.06
N LEU A 289 -23.18 12.05 -17.28
CA LEU A 289 -23.19 11.30 -18.53
C LEU A 289 -24.39 11.76 -19.36
N THR A 290 -24.17 12.21 -20.60
CA THR A 290 -25.25 12.68 -21.49
C THR A 290 -25.18 11.99 -22.85
N ILE A 291 -26.28 11.38 -23.29
CA ILE A 291 -26.36 10.80 -24.64
C ILE A 291 -26.38 11.93 -25.69
N LYS A 292 -25.52 11.82 -26.70
CA LYS A 292 -25.48 12.73 -27.84
C LYS A 292 -26.37 12.25 -29.00
N ASP A 293 -26.57 13.13 -29.96
CA ASP A 293 -27.25 12.83 -31.24
C ASP A 293 -28.71 12.36 -31.08
N ILE A 294 -29.40 12.91 -30.08
CA ILE A 294 -30.79 12.60 -29.78
C ILE A 294 -31.56 13.88 -29.42
N GLY A 295 -32.84 13.95 -29.81
CA GLY A 295 -33.68 15.15 -29.68
C GLY A 295 -34.22 15.44 -28.27
N PHE A 296 -33.88 14.62 -27.26
CA PHE A 296 -34.30 14.79 -25.87
C PHE A 296 -33.19 14.39 -24.90
N ARG A 297 -33.30 14.77 -23.63
CA ARG A 297 -32.23 14.56 -22.65
C ARG A 297 -32.29 13.16 -22.03
N ILE A 298 -31.22 12.39 -22.23
CA ILE A 298 -30.92 11.20 -21.42
C ILE A 298 -29.66 11.48 -20.64
N ARG A 299 -29.78 11.57 -19.31
CA ARG A 299 -28.68 11.94 -18.41
C ARG A 299 -28.56 11.02 -17.21
N ARG A 300 -27.33 10.77 -16.78
CA ARG A 300 -27.02 10.07 -15.52
C ARG A 300 -26.02 10.90 -14.73
N GLU A 301 -26.35 11.21 -13.49
CA GLU A 301 -25.41 11.80 -12.54
C GLU A 301 -24.79 10.67 -11.74
N ILE A 302 -23.48 10.47 -11.92
CA ILE A 302 -22.73 9.43 -11.23
C ILE A 302 -21.71 10.08 -10.29
N ILE A 303 -21.41 9.39 -9.21
CA ILE A 303 -20.24 9.65 -8.38
C ILE A 303 -19.33 8.45 -8.49
N VAL A 304 -18.05 8.69 -8.79
CA VAL A 304 -17.01 7.67 -8.88
C VAL A 304 -15.86 8.02 -7.95
N PRO A 305 -15.23 7.07 -7.24
CA PRO A 305 -14.05 7.35 -6.44
C PRO A 305 -12.92 7.95 -7.29
N ALA A 306 -12.14 8.85 -6.72
CA ALA A 306 -10.87 9.29 -7.30
C ALA A 306 -9.89 8.10 -7.29
N GLY A 307 -9.10 7.95 -8.34
CA GLY A 307 -8.16 6.83 -8.48
C GLY A 307 -8.76 5.51 -9.00
N ILE A 308 -9.98 5.52 -9.58
CA ILE A 308 -10.42 4.41 -10.43
C ILE A 308 -9.77 4.48 -11.81
N ASN A 309 -9.62 3.33 -12.47
CA ASN A 309 -9.13 3.30 -13.84
C ASN A 309 -10.27 3.51 -14.87
N PHE A 310 -9.90 3.75 -16.13
CA PHE A 310 -10.88 3.97 -17.20
C PHE A 310 -11.71 2.71 -17.54
N PHE A 311 -11.20 1.52 -17.22
CA PHE A 311 -11.95 0.28 -17.42
C PHE A 311 -13.08 0.16 -16.37
N GLU A 312 -12.82 0.53 -15.12
CA GLU A 312 -13.82 0.67 -14.07
C GLU A 312 -14.87 1.73 -14.43
N LEU A 313 -14.45 2.89 -14.95
CA LEU A 313 -15.38 3.92 -15.45
C LEU A 313 -16.25 3.39 -16.59
N HIS A 314 -15.68 2.62 -17.53
CA HIS A 314 -16.45 1.94 -18.58
C HIS A 314 -17.54 1.04 -17.97
N LEU A 315 -17.21 0.21 -16.96
CA LEU A 315 -18.19 -0.66 -16.30
C LEU A 315 -19.32 0.14 -15.63
N VAL A 316 -18.98 1.28 -15.00
CA VAL A 316 -19.96 2.18 -14.39
C VAL A 316 -20.88 2.79 -15.45
N ILE A 317 -20.34 3.27 -16.57
CA ILE A 317 -21.14 3.83 -17.68
C ILE A 317 -22.08 2.76 -18.26
N GLN A 318 -21.58 1.54 -18.48
CA GLN A 318 -22.39 0.41 -18.96
C GLN A 318 -23.58 0.16 -18.03
N LYS A 319 -23.33 0.04 -16.72
CA LYS A 319 -24.38 -0.18 -15.73
C LYS A 319 -25.33 1.02 -15.65
N ALA A 320 -24.83 2.25 -15.72
CA ALA A 320 -25.64 3.47 -15.69
C ALA A 320 -26.56 3.63 -16.90
N MET A 321 -26.12 3.19 -18.08
CA MET A 321 -26.95 3.18 -19.28
C MET A 321 -27.81 1.91 -19.40
N GLY A 322 -27.56 0.90 -18.56
CA GLY A 322 -28.24 -0.39 -18.59
C GLY A 322 -27.78 -1.29 -19.73
N TRP A 323 -26.56 -1.10 -20.23
CA TRP A 323 -25.99 -1.87 -21.34
C TRP A 323 -25.34 -3.17 -20.89
N GLN A 324 -25.24 -4.12 -21.82
CA GLN A 324 -24.75 -5.48 -21.59
C GLN A 324 -23.40 -5.78 -22.26
N ARG A 325 -22.57 -4.76 -22.54
CA ARG A 325 -21.23 -4.90 -23.17
C ARG A 325 -21.25 -5.67 -24.50
N LYS A 326 -22.22 -5.37 -25.36
CA LYS A 326 -22.40 -6.01 -26.69
C LYS A 326 -21.53 -5.39 -27.78
N HIS A 327 -20.91 -4.25 -27.51
CA HIS A 327 -20.11 -3.49 -28.47
C HIS A 327 -18.78 -3.08 -27.82
N ASP A 328 -17.76 -2.91 -28.66
CA ASP A 328 -16.50 -2.30 -28.25
C ASP A 328 -16.71 -0.87 -27.78
N ALA A 329 -15.93 -0.44 -26.80
CA ALA A 329 -15.96 0.92 -26.29
C ALA A 329 -14.59 1.61 -26.32
N ALA A 330 -14.62 2.93 -26.41
CA ALA A 330 -13.43 3.76 -26.25
C ALA A 330 -13.80 5.12 -25.65
N PHE A 331 -12.85 5.74 -24.95
CA PHE A 331 -12.92 7.14 -24.57
C PHE A 331 -12.08 7.98 -25.52
N ARG A 332 -12.57 9.17 -25.89
CA ARG A 332 -11.91 10.11 -26.79
C ARG A 332 -11.88 11.49 -26.17
N THR A 333 -10.72 12.13 -26.21
CA THR A 333 -10.55 13.51 -25.77
C THR A 333 -9.35 14.14 -26.47
N GLY A 334 -9.53 15.28 -27.13
CA GLY A 334 -8.49 15.88 -27.96
C GLY A 334 -7.95 14.89 -29.02
N ASP A 335 -6.64 14.70 -29.03
CA ASP A 335 -5.92 13.72 -29.86
C ASP A 335 -5.69 12.38 -29.15
N THR A 336 -6.28 12.18 -27.98
CA THR A 336 -6.10 11.00 -27.14
C THR A 336 -7.29 10.06 -27.23
N THR A 337 -7.00 8.77 -27.47
CA THR A 337 -7.97 7.67 -27.42
C THR A 337 -7.57 6.65 -26.35
N ILE A 338 -8.52 6.28 -25.49
CA ILE A 338 -8.34 5.26 -24.45
C ILE A 338 -9.24 4.09 -24.82
N PHE A 339 -8.63 2.98 -25.24
CA PHE A 339 -9.35 1.78 -25.66
C PHE A 339 -9.76 0.93 -24.45
N GLU A 340 -10.94 0.32 -24.51
CA GLU A 340 -11.45 -0.56 -23.44
C GLU A 340 -10.47 -1.71 -23.18
N THR A 341 -9.90 -2.30 -24.23
CA THR A 341 -8.99 -3.46 -24.12
C THR A 341 -7.63 -3.22 -24.77
N VAL A 342 -6.63 -3.97 -24.31
CA VAL A 342 -5.29 -3.99 -24.92
C VAL A 342 -5.32 -4.52 -26.35
N ASP A 343 -6.24 -5.44 -26.66
CA ASP A 343 -6.33 -6.00 -28.01
C ASP A 343 -6.92 -4.99 -29.01
N GLN A 344 -7.90 -4.18 -28.60
CA GLN A 344 -8.35 -3.03 -29.39
C GLN A 344 -7.20 -2.04 -29.64
N LEU A 345 -6.42 -1.72 -28.59
CA LEU A 345 -5.25 -0.85 -28.71
C LEU A 345 -4.22 -1.39 -29.72
N LYS A 346 -3.92 -2.69 -29.70
CA LYS A 346 -2.98 -3.31 -30.66
C LYS A 346 -3.50 -3.31 -32.09
N GLY A 347 -4.82 -3.42 -32.27
CA GLY A 347 -5.47 -3.41 -33.58
C GLY A 347 -5.74 -2.02 -34.14
N ALA A 348 -5.55 -0.96 -33.36
CA ALA A 348 -5.79 0.41 -33.77
C ALA A 348 -4.69 0.95 -34.69
N GLU A 349 -5.10 1.77 -35.65
CA GLU A 349 -4.17 2.58 -36.45
C GLU A 349 -3.40 3.52 -35.52
N GLN A 350 -2.10 3.72 -35.76
CA GLN A 350 -1.24 4.53 -34.89
C GLN A 350 -1.48 6.03 -35.13
N GLU A 351 -2.58 6.55 -34.62
CA GLU A 351 -2.96 7.96 -34.66
C GLU A 351 -3.12 8.53 -33.26
N GLY A 352 -2.55 9.73 -33.06
CA GLY A 352 -2.63 10.45 -31.79
C GLY A 352 -2.03 9.69 -30.61
N ARG A 353 -2.42 10.07 -29.40
CA ARG A 353 -2.02 9.38 -28.17
C ARG A 353 -3.00 8.24 -27.88
N GLN A 354 -2.49 7.04 -27.66
CA GLN A 354 -3.33 5.87 -27.42
C GLN A 354 -2.96 5.18 -26.11
N MET A 355 -3.98 4.78 -25.36
CA MET A 355 -3.81 4.20 -24.02
C MET A 355 -4.80 3.05 -23.81
N ALA A 356 -4.48 2.14 -22.90
CA ALA A 356 -5.39 1.07 -22.47
C ALA A 356 -6.11 1.46 -21.18
N ALA A 357 -7.42 1.23 -21.13
CA ALA A 357 -8.28 1.64 -20.04
C ALA A 357 -7.88 1.01 -18.69
N SER A 358 -7.48 -0.26 -18.68
CA SER A 358 -7.02 -0.99 -17.48
C SER A 358 -5.79 -0.39 -16.81
N PHE A 359 -4.98 0.40 -17.54
CA PHE A 359 -3.72 0.98 -17.06
C PHE A 359 -3.76 2.51 -16.94
N THR A 360 -4.91 3.12 -17.22
CA THR A 360 -5.06 4.58 -17.22
C THR A 360 -6.00 4.99 -16.11
N GLN A 361 -5.52 5.80 -15.17
CA GLN A 361 -6.32 6.36 -14.09
C GLN A 361 -7.15 7.55 -14.59
N ILE A 362 -8.39 7.70 -14.10
CA ILE A 362 -9.26 8.81 -14.52
C ILE A 362 -8.68 10.18 -14.16
N ASP A 363 -7.99 10.25 -13.02
CA ASP A 363 -7.34 11.46 -12.51
C ASP A 363 -6.33 12.01 -13.52
N ALA A 364 -5.55 11.12 -14.14
CA ALA A 364 -4.50 11.50 -15.09
C ALA A 364 -5.03 12.18 -16.37
N VAL A 365 -6.32 12.04 -16.67
CA VAL A 365 -6.93 12.50 -17.92
C VAL A 365 -7.89 13.66 -17.69
N PHE A 366 -8.76 13.60 -16.68
CA PHE A 366 -9.72 14.68 -16.42
C PHE A 366 -9.06 15.99 -15.97
N ASP A 367 -7.86 15.92 -15.38
CA ASP A 367 -7.05 17.09 -15.06
C ASP A 367 -6.51 17.81 -16.30
N GLN A 368 -6.40 17.10 -17.42
CA GLN A 368 -5.72 17.58 -18.63
C GLN A 368 -6.71 17.87 -19.76
N PHE A 369 -7.82 17.13 -19.85
CA PHE A 369 -8.72 17.17 -20.99
C PHE A 369 -10.19 17.03 -20.59
N ASN A 370 -10.99 18.04 -20.94
CA ASN A 370 -12.45 18.08 -20.84
C ASN A 370 -12.97 18.99 -21.97
N PRO A 371 -13.88 18.55 -22.87
CA PRO A 371 -14.81 17.43 -22.74
C PRO A 371 -14.24 16.05 -23.10
N LEU A 372 -14.67 15.03 -22.35
CA LEU A 372 -14.43 13.62 -22.64
C LEU A 372 -15.67 13.02 -23.33
N GLU A 373 -15.46 12.21 -24.36
CA GLU A 373 -16.51 11.45 -25.02
C GLU A 373 -16.29 9.95 -24.86
N TYR A 374 -17.32 9.23 -24.45
CA TYR A 374 -17.35 7.78 -24.43
C TYR A 374 -18.15 7.26 -25.63
N VAL A 375 -17.48 6.49 -26.49
CA VAL A 375 -18.04 5.91 -27.71
C VAL A 375 -18.36 4.44 -27.45
N TYR A 376 -19.58 4.03 -27.75
CA TYR A 376 -20.05 2.65 -27.60
C TYR A 376 -20.48 2.08 -28.96
N GLY A 377 -19.52 1.42 -29.62
CA GLY A 377 -19.58 1.04 -31.03
C GLY A 377 -20.07 2.18 -31.92
N ASP A 378 -20.85 1.83 -32.94
CA ASP A 378 -21.55 2.80 -33.79
C ASP A 378 -22.92 3.20 -33.22
N SER A 379 -23.27 2.72 -32.01
CA SER A 379 -24.61 2.85 -31.46
C SER A 379 -24.82 4.17 -30.72
N TYR A 380 -23.94 4.49 -29.77
CA TYR A 380 -24.14 5.64 -28.88
C TYR A 380 -22.83 6.38 -28.61
N ARG A 381 -22.93 7.71 -28.56
CA ARG A 381 -21.90 8.61 -28.04
C ARG A 381 -22.41 9.24 -26.74
N VAL A 382 -21.56 9.27 -25.72
CA VAL A 382 -21.88 9.79 -24.40
C VAL A 382 -20.89 10.91 -24.07
N ALA A 383 -21.38 12.13 -23.85
CA ALA A 383 -20.59 13.17 -23.20
C ALA A 383 -20.36 12.78 -21.73
N VAL A 384 -19.12 12.81 -21.29
CA VAL A 384 -18.74 12.56 -19.90
C VAL A 384 -18.19 13.86 -19.34
N ASP A 385 -19.06 14.61 -18.68
CA ASP A 385 -18.73 15.94 -18.16
C ASP A 385 -18.43 15.85 -16.67
N LEU A 386 -17.21 16.19 -16.26
CA LEU A 386 -16.90 16.40 -14.85
C LEU A 386 -17.63 17.66 -14.35
N GLN A 387 -18.56 17.50 -13.41
CA GLN A 387 -19.37 18.60 -12.87
C GLN A 387 -18.76 19.18 -11.61
N ASP A 388 -18.34 18.31 -10.68
CA ASP A 388 -17.85 18.72 -9.37
C ASP A 388 -16.96 17.62 -8.77
N THR A 389 -16.34 17.91 -7.64
CA THR A 389 -15.66 16.94 -6.80
C THR A 389 -16.47 16.69 -5.52
N ALA A 390 -16.28 15.52 -4.90
CA ALA A 390 -17.07 15.11 -3.74
C ALA A 390 -16.25 14.28 -2.73
N ASN A 391 -16.77 14.18 -1.51
CA ASN A 391 -16.31 13.22 -0.51
C ASN A 391 -17.35 12.13 -0.28
N ILE A 392 -16.98 10.88 -0.54
CA ILE A 392 -17.77 9.69 -0.27
C ILE A 392 -17.14 8.87 0.85
N HIS A 393 -17.98 8.34 1.73
CA HIS A 393 -17.55 7.52 2.86
C HIS A 393 -17.09 6.12 2.43
N ARG A 394 -17.67 5.60 1.35
CA ARG A 394 -17.31 4.31 0.75
C ARG A 394 -16.81 4.57 -0.66
N ALA A 395 -15.63 4.06 -0.99
CA ALA A 395 -15.02 4.15 -2.32
C ALA A 395 -15.73 3.21 -3.32
N ILE A 396 -17.03 3.42 -3.53
CA ILE A 396 -17.88 2.61 -4.41
C ILE A 396 -18.63 3.57 -5.35
N PRO A 397 -18.54 3.36 -6.68
CA PRO A 397 -19.30 4.15 -7.62
C PRO A 397 -20.81 4.04 -7.40
N MET A 398 -21.53 5.10 -7.72
CA MET A 398 -22.99 5.09 -7.61
C MET A 398 -23.64 6.15 -8.49
N ILE A 399 -24.85 5.84 -8.91
CA ILE A 399 -25.74 6.77 -9.60
C ILE A 399 -26.48 7.56 -8.53
N ARG A 400 -26.45 8.88 -8.64
CA ARG A 400 -27.14 9.83 -7.75
C ARG A 400 -28.51 10.19 -8.30
N ASN A 401 -28.56 10.48 -9.59
CA ASN A 401 -29.76 10.96 -10.24
C ASN A 401 -29.79 10.53 -11.71
N TYR A 402 -30.96 10.59 -12.32
CA TYR A 402 -31.14 10.29 -13.74
C TYR A 402 -32.28 11.09 -14.36
N GLU A 403 -32.17 11.32 -15.66
CA GLU A 403 -33.23 11.88 -16.49
C GLU A 403 -33.35 11.07 -17.78
N GLY A 404 -34.58 10.85 -18.23
CA GLY A 404 -34.89 10.13 -19.45
C GLY A 404 -34.71 8.61 -19.34
N PRO A 405 -35.22 7.86 -20.34
CA PRO A 405 -35.20 6.40 -20.37
C PRO A 405 -33.78 5.82 -20.45
N ALA A 406 -33.63 4.52 -20.24
CA ALA A 406 -32.40 3.81 -20.58
C ALA A 406 -32.25 3.70 -22.11
N PRO A 407 -31.09 4.04 -22.69
CA PRO A 407 -30.87 3.88 -24.13
C PRO A 407 -30.95 2.40 -24.54
N ILE A 408 -31.74 2.09 -25.56
CA ILE A 408 -31.99 0.71 -26.00
C ILE A 408 -30.86 0.24 -26.93
N GLU A 409 -30.21 -0.88 -26.61
CA GLU A 409 -29.17 -1.47 -27.45
C GLU A 409 -29.73 -2.09 -28.74
N ASN A 410 -28.90 -2.19 -29.77
CA ASN A 410 -29.18 -2.90 -31.02
C ASN A 410 -30.38 -2.37 -31.82
N ILE A 411 -30.65 -1.06 -31.71
CA ILE A 411 -31.68 -0.39 -32.51
C ILE A 411 -31.16 0.29 -33.77
N GLY A 412 -29.83 0.34 -33.96
CA GLY A 412 -29.17 1.00 -35.09
C GLY A 412 -28.87 2.49 -34.86
N GLY A 413 -28.51 2.87 -33.63
CA GLY A 413 -28.03 4.21 -33.29
C GLY A 413 -29.01 5.07 -32.49
N ALA A 414 -28.48 6.09 -31.82
CA ALA A 414 -29.23 7.02 -30.96
C ALA A 414 -30.42 7.72 -31.67
N ALA A 415 -30.25 8.10 -32.94
CA ALA A 415 -31.27 8.83 -33.71
C ALA A 415 -32.58 8.05 -33.91
N ARG A 416 -32.57 6.72 -33.77
CA ARG A 416 -33.77 5.87 -33.90
C ARG A 416 -34.56 5.73 -32.61
N LEU A 417 -33.96 6.07 -31.47
CA LEU A 417 -34.58 5.89 -30.16
C LEU A 417 -35.89 6.69 -29.99
N PRO A 418 -36.01 7.96 -30.42
CA PRO A 418 -37.27 8.72 -30.27
C PRO A 418 -38.47 8.03 -30.91
N GLY A 419 -38.34 7.58 -32.17
CA GLY A 419 -39.44 6.92 -32.87
C GLY A 419 -39.80 5.56 -32.26
N ILE A 420 -38.82 4.83 -31.73
CA ILE A 420 -39.08 3.58 -31.01
C ILE A 420 -39.85 3.85 -29.70
N LEU A 421 -39.48 4.89 -28.95
CA LEU A 421 -40.18 5.26 -27.72
C LEU A 421 -41.61 5.73 -27.99
N GLU A 422 -41.83 6.52 -29.05
CA GLU A 422 -43.16 6.96 -29.47
C GLU A 422 -44.09 5.76 -29.76
N ILE A 423 -43.56 4.73 -30.45
CA ILE A 423 -44.30 3.49 -30.68
C ILE A 423 -44.62 2.80 -29.35
N LEU A 424 -43.65 2.70 -28.44
CA LEU A 424 -43.79 2.01 -27.15
C LEU A 424 -44.71 2.73 -26.15
N GLU A 425 -44.89 4.05 -26.29
CA GLU A 425 -45.84 4.84 -25.47
C GLU A 425 -47.30 4.59 -25.85
N ASN A 426 -47.57 4.08 -27.06
CA ASN A 426 -48.91 3.82 -27.56
C ASN A 426 -49.14 2.32 -27.83
N PRO A 427 -49.70 1.56 -26.87
CA PRO A 427 -50.06 0.15 -27.06
C PRO A 427 -51.03 -0.14 -28.23
N LYS A 428 -51.69 0.89 -28.77
CA LYS A 428 -52.58 0.78 -29.95
C LYS A 428 -51.87 1.11 -31.27
N HIS A 429 -50.59 1.49 -31.24
CA HIS A 429 -49.83 1.75 -32.46
C HIS A 429 -49.72 0.46 -33.30
N PRO A 430 -49.89 0.51 -34.64
CA PRO A 430 -49.84 -0.69 -35.48
C PRO A 430 -48.53 -1.47 -35.31
N ASP A 431 -47.41 -0.76 -35.13
CA ASP A 431 -46.09 -1.36 -34.94
C ASP A 431 -45.73 -1.69 -33.48
N TYR A 432 -46.66 -1.51 -32.53
CA TYR A 432 -46.38 -1.72 -31.10
C TYR A 432 -45.89 -3.14 -30.82
N ALA A 433 -46.66 -4.15 -31.22
CA ALA A 433 -46.35 -5.56 -30.91
C ALA A 433 -44.99 -5.99 -31.47
N ALA A 434 -44.70 -5.63 -32.74
CA ALA A 434 -43.43 -5.96 -33.38
C ALA A 434 -42.24 -5.23 -32.72
N THR A 435 -42.41 -3.95 -32.40
CA THR A 435 -41.37 -3.15 -31.74
C THR A 435 -41.11 -3.64 -30.33
N TYR A 436 -42.16 -3.89 -29.56
CA TYR A 436 -42.09 -4.40 -28.18
C TYR A 436 -41.37 -5.75 -28.12
N GLU A 437 -41.74 -6.70 -29.00
CA GLU A 437 -41.07 -8.01 -29.08
C GLU A 437 -39.57 -7.90 -29.41
N LYS A 438 -39.18 -6.92 -30.23
CA LYS A 438 -37.77 -6.68 -30.54
C LYS A 438 -37.01 -6.10 -29.35
N VAL A 439 -37.56 -5.08 -28.67
CA VAL A 439 -36.84 -4.39 -27.59
C VAL A 439 -36.83 -5.18 -26.29
N ARG A 440 -37.83 -6.02 -25.99
CA ARG A 440 -37.83 -6.87 -24.78
C ARG A 440 -36.69 -7.91 -24.76
N ALA A 441 -36.11 -8.21 -25.93
CA ALA A 441 -34.96 -9.10 -26.07
C ALA A 441 -33.61 -8.37 -25.87
N THR A 442 -33.63 -7.06 -25.63
CA THR A 442 -32.44 -6.24 -25.38
C THR A 442 -32.39 -5.83 -23.90
N ASN A 443 -31.92 -4.62 -23.62
CA ASN A 443 -31.86 -4.05 -22.27
C ASN A 443 -33.10 -3.20 -21.91
N TYR A 444 -34.14 -3.16 -22.76
CA TYR A 444 -35.31 -2.33 -22.52
C TYR A 444 -36.00 -2.67 -21.19
N ARG A 445 -36.32 -1.62 -20.44
CA ARG A 445 -37.12 -1.65 -19.20
C ARG A 445 -38.03 -0.42 -19.21
N GLU A 446 -39.28 -0.59 -18.81
CA GLU A 446 -40.24 0.52 -18.68
C GLU A 446 -39.81 1.56 -17.63
N ARG A 447 -39.10 1.11 -16.59
CA ARG A 447 -38.59 1.97 -15.51
C ARG A 447 -37.10 1.79 -15.37
N TYR A 448 -36.42 2.87 -14.99
CA TYR A 448 -35.01 2.87 -14.69
C TYR A 448 -34.76 2.43 -13.24
N PRO A 449 -34.20 1.23 -12.98
CA PRO A 449 -34.15 0.66 -11.64
C PRO A 449 -32.87 1.09 -10.90
N ILE A 450 -32.74 2.38 -10.59
CA ILE A 450 -31.51 2.98 -10.00
C ILE A 450 -31.00 2.22 -8.76
N THR A 451 -31.87 1.79 -7.85
CA THR A 451 -31.49 1.04 -6.64
C THR A 451 -30.88 -0.32 -6.97
N ALA A 452 -31.48 -1.05 -7.92
CA ALA A 452 -30.95 -2.36 -8.33
C ALA A 452 -29.62 -2.21 -9.07
N ILE A 453 -29.47 -1.17 -9.90
CA ILE A 453 -28.22 -0.85 -10.59
C ILE A 453 -27.12 -0.51 -9.59
N ASN A 454 -27.39 0.38 -8.62
CA ASN A 454 -26.43 0.73 -7.57
C ASN A 454 -26.01 -0.49 -6.74
N HIS A 455 -26.93 -1.41 -6.46
CA HIS A 455 -26.58 -2.65 -5.77
C HIS A 455 -25.70 -3.59 -6.61
N GLN A 456 -25.92 -3.64 -7.94
CA GLN A 456 -25.03 -4.37 -8.85
C GLN A 456 -23.63 -3.74 -8.90
N ILE A 457 -23.56 -2.41 -8.97
CA ILE A 457 -22.29 -1.67 -8.92
C ILE A 457 -21.59 -1.94 -7.59
N GLU A 458 -22.29 -1.86 -6.46
CA GLU A 458 -21.72 -2.16 -5.16
C GLU A 458 -21.11 -3.58 -5.09
N LYS A 459 -21.83 -4.59 -5.56
CA LYS A 459 -21.32 -5.98 -5.61
C LYS A 459 -20.09 -6.11 -6.49
N LEU A 460 -20.08 -5.40 -7.62
CA LEU A 460 -18.97 -5.41 -8.57
C LEU A 460 -17.70 -4.80 -7.95
N PHE A 461 -17.86 -3.70 -7.22
CA PHE A 461 -16.77 -2.91 -6.62
C PHE A 461 -16.45 -3.26 -5.15
N ALA A 462 -17.13 -4.25 -4.55
CA ALA A 462 -16.85 -4.71 -3.18
C ALA A 462 -15.54 -5.50 -3.02
N LYS A 463 -14.82 -5.76 -4.12
CA LYS A 463 -13.58 -6.55 -4.12
C LYS A 463 -12.37 -5.67 -3.80
N SER A 464 -11.39 -6.24 -3.10
CA SER A 464 -10.20 -5.52 -2.59
C SER A 464 -9.15 -5.12 -3.64
N HIS A 465 -9.40 -5.33 -4.93
CA HIS A 465 -8.43 -5.07 -6.00
C HIS A 465 -9.11 -4.33 -7.18
N PRO A 466 -8.39 -3.44 -7.89
CA PRO A 466 -8.93 -2.74 -9.06
C PRO A 466 -9.42 -3.72 -10.13
N LEU A 467 -10.56 -3.41 -10.75
CA LEU A 467 -11.10 -4.19 -11.85
C LEU A 467 -10.37 -3.82 -13.14
N THR A 468 -9.97 -4.82 -13.90
CA THR A 468 -9.30 -4.70 -15.20
C THR A 468 -9.84 -5.75 -16.14
N GLU A 469 -9.54 -5.61 -17.43
CA GLU A 469 -9.90 -6.62 -18.42
C GLU A 469 -9.35 -8.03 -18.09
N PHE A 470 -8.27 -8.12 -17.29
CA PHE A 470 -7.58 -9.39 -16.98
C PHE A 470 -8.12 -10.14 -15.77
N ASN A 471 -8.93 -9.50 -14.92
CA ASN A 471 -9.38 -10.08 -13.65
C ASN A 471 -10.92 -10.11 -13.48
N MET A 472 -11.63 -9.90 -14.60
CA MET A 472 -13.09 -9.93 -14.67
C MET A 472 -13.66 -11.32 -15.01
N ASP A 473 -12.85 -12.25 -15.50
CA ASP A 473 -13.25 -13.61 -15.89
C ASP A 473 -13.63 -14.45 -14.65
N GLY A 474 -14.87 -14.29 -14.21
CA GLY A 474 -15.43 -14.89 -13.00
C GLY A 474 -16.54 -14.05 -12.37
N VAL A 475 -16.73 -12.81 -12.80
CA VAL A 475 -17.85 -11.96 -12.40
C VAL A 475 -18.99 -12.12 -13.41
N LYS A 476 -20.00 -12.92 -13.09
CA LYS A 476 -21.25 -12.92 -13.87
C LYS A 476 -21.89 -11.52 -13.78
N VAL A 477 -22.00 -10.84 -14.92
CA VAL A 477 -22.61 -9.49 -15.08
C VAL A 477 -24.11 -9.50 -14.90
#